data_AF-A0A3Q2PF05-F1
#
_entry.id   AF-A0A3Q2PF05-F1
#
_cell.length_a   1.000
_cell.length_b   1.000
_cell.length_c   1.000
_cell.angle_alpha   90.00
_cell.angle_beta   90.00
_cell.angle_gamma   90.00
#
_symmetry.space_group_name_H-M   'P 1'
#
loop_
_entity.id
_entity.type
_entity.pdbx_description
1 polymer ?
#
loop_
_entity_poly.entity_id
_entity_poly.type
_entity_poly.pdbx_seq_one_letter_code
_entity_poly.pdbx_strand_id
1 'polypeptide(L)'
;MAERGEIHLDQDKLCCSICLDLMRDPATIPCGHSYCMICIRSHWDAEDQKKVQSCPQCRQTFRPRPVLVKNTVLAYLMEDLKKTRPPPVRGSGSDAGLEDVACDFCTERKLRAVRSCLQCLVSYCEQHLQPHFESPAFEKHKLVKPSKKLQENICSHHGEVMKIFCRTDQQCICYICSLDEHKRHDTVSAATERIQKHRELGANQRNIQQKIGDTKKGLLVLQQEVEAINHSADKAVRDSEKIFADFISLIEKRSSGVKQQIRSRQRNEVRQVKELHEKLQEDLVKLTEKDKELELLAHIDNHIQFLRSYSRLSSHSDSPHLSSISVRPLRYFDDVTVAVSEVRNKLQEILRDDYRRKRKQFYLLSWRKQCHDVLHQNSKNS
;
A
#
# COMPACT_ATOMS: atom_id res chain seq x y z
N MET A 1 -31.68 -42.56 -17.14
CA MET A 1 -32.50 -41.41 -16.72
C MET A 1 -32.18 -41.16 -15.26
N ALA A 2 -31.54 -40.03 -14.94
CA ALA A 2 -31.28 -39.64 -13.56
C ALA A 2 -32.21 -38.45 -13.25
N GLU A 3 -33.22 -38.69 -12.42
CA GLU A 3 -34.10 -37.65 -11.88
C GLU A 3 -33.24 -36.66 -11.08
N ARG A 4 -33.18 -35.40 -11.53
CA ARG A 4 -32.72 -34.31 -10.66
C ARG A 4 -33.88 -33.98 -9.74
N GLY A 5 -33.76 -34.34 -8.46
CA GLY A 5 -34.67 -33.84 -7.44
C GLY A 5 -34.60 -32.30 -7.40
N GLU A 6 -35.73 -31.64 -7.64
CA GLU A 6 -35.89 -30.21 -7.39
C GLU A 6 -35.88 -29.97 -5.88
N ILE A 7 -34.77 -29.44 -5.36
CA ILE A 7 -34.70 -28.94 -3.99
C ILE A 7 -35.28 -27.53 -4.02
N HIS A 8 -36.54 -27.37 -3.58
CA HIS A 8 -37.19 -26.07 -3.41
C HIS A 8 -36.57 -25.35 -2.20
N LEU A 9 -35.46 -24.63 -2.44
CA LEU A 9 -34.80 -23.81 -1.44
C LEU A 9 -35.66 -22.59 -1.11
N ASP A 10 -36.10 -22.50 0.14
CA ASP A 10 -36.85 -21.37 0.69
C ASP A 10 -36.01 -20.07 0.63
N GLN A 11 -36.42 -19.14 -0.24
CA GLN A 11 -35.67 -17.91 -0.55
C GLN A 11 -35.48 -17.00 0.67
N ASP A 12 -36.40 -17.06 1.63
CA ASP A 12 -36.37 -16.24 2.84
C ASP A 12 -35.18 -16.61 3.74
N LYS A 13 -34.68 -17.84 3.65
CA LYS A 13 -33.52 -18.33 4.41
C LYS A 13 -32.17 -17.86 3.85
N LEU A 14 -32.18 -17.19 2.70
CA LEU A 14 -30.97 -16.71 2.00
C LEU A 14 -30.88 -15.18 1.96
N CYS A 15 -31.77 -14.49 2.68
CA CYS A 15 -31.74 -13.04 2.82
C CYS A 15 -30.76 -12.60 3.91
N CYS A 16 -30.07 -11.48 3.67
CA CYS A 16 -29.24 -10.85 4.69
C CYS A 16 -30.13 -10.18 5.73
N SER A 17 -29.96 -10.50 7.02
CA SER A 17 -30.78 -9.88 8.07
C SER A 17 -30.45 -8.39 8.34
N ILE A 18 -29.44 -7.82 7.68
CA ILE A 18 -29.07 -6.40 7.79
C ILE A 18 -29.76 -5.57 6.71
N CYS A 19 -29.64 -5.97 5.44
CA CYS A 19 -30.23 -5.24 4.31
C CYS A 19 -31.59 -5.79 3.85
N LEU A 20 -32.02 -6.93 4.40
CA LEU A 20 -33.28 -7.62 4.08
C LEU A 20 -33.43 -7.99 2.59
N ASP A 21 -32.31 -8.09 1.88
CA ASP A 21 -32.22 -8.49 0.47
C ASP A 21 -31.40 -9.79 0.35
N LEU A 22 -31.54 -10.48 -0.78
CA LEU A 22 -30.75 -11.67 -1.11
C LEU A 22 -29.25 -11.33 -0.97
N MET A 23 -28.52 -12.06 -0.11
CA MET A 23 -27.12 -11.74 0.19
C MET A 23 -26.26 -11.60 -1.08
N ARG A 24 -25.43 -10.56 -1.10
CA ARG A 24 -24.42 -10.33 -2.14
C ARG A 24 -23.05 -10.57 -1.54
N ASP A 25 -22.30 -11.48 -2.15
CA ASP A 25 -21.02 -11.98 -1.62
C ASP A 25 -21.16 -12.41 -0.15
N PRO A 26 -21.92 -13.50 0.12
CA PRO A 26 -22.20 -13.91 1.49
C PRO A 26 -20.91 -14.25 2.23
N ALA A 27 -20.76 -13.74 3.45
CA ALA A 27 -19.70 -14.10 4.38
C ALA A 27 -20.33 -14.73 5.63
N THR A 28 -19.78 -15.87 6.06
CA THR A 28 -20.25 -16.58 7.27
C THR A 28 -19.29 -16.30 8.41
N ILE A 29 -19.80 -15.75 9.51
CA ILE A 29 -18.99 -15.42 10.69
C ILE A 29 -18.95 -16.64 11.64
N PRO A 30 -18.04 -16.69 12.65
CA PRO A 30 -17.79 -17.91 13.42
C PRO A 30 -18.99 -18.49 14.19
N CYS A 31 -20.03 -17.69 14.47
CA CYS A 31 -21.29 -18.19 15.04
C CYS A 31 -22.22 -18.88 14.03
N GLY A 32 -21.81 -19.02 12.76
CA GLY A 32 -22.58 -19.68 11.71
C GLY A 32 -23.61 -18.80 10.97
N HIS A 33 -23.78 -17.53 11.36
CA HIS A 33 -24.67 -16.61 10.65
C HIS A 33 -23.98 -16.01 9.41
N SER A 34 -24.77 -15.78 8.36
CA SER A 34 -24.27 -15.28 7.07
C SER A 34 -24.91 -13.95 6.70
N TYR A 35 -24.10 -13.06 6.14
CA TYR A 35 -24.52 -11.70 5.76
C TYR A 35 -23.85 -11.30 4.43
N CYS A 36 -24.35 -10.26 3.77
CA CYS A 36 -23.55 -9.57 2.75
C CYS A 36 -22.22 -9.11 3.38
N MET A 37 -21.11 -9.37 2.70
CA MET A 37 -19.79 -9.01 3.23
C MET A 37 -19.66 -7.52 3.57
N ILE A 38 -20.28 -6.65 2.75
CA ILE A 38 -20.31 -5.20 2.98
C ILE A 38 -21.15 -4.85 4.21
N CYS A 39 -22.30 -5.51 4.40
CA CYS A 39 -23.21 -5.21 5.52
C CYS A 39 -22.58 -5.56 6.87
N ILE A 40 -21.96 -6.74 7.00
CA ILE A 40 -21.30 -7.13 8.27
C ILE A 40 -20.03 -6.31 8.52
N ARG A 41 -19.28 -5.95 7.47
CA ARG A 41 -18.14 -5.05 7.60
C ARG A 41 -18.57 -3.68 8.13
N SER A 42 -19.59 -3.08 7.52
CA SER A 42 -20.13 -1.77 7.92
C SER A 42 -20.69 -1.78 9.34
N HIS A 43 -21.34 -2.87 9.75
CA HIS A 43 -21.84 -3.04 11.12
C HIS A 43 -20.71 -3.02 12.14
N TRP A 44 -19.60 -3.73 11.88
CA TRP A 44 -18.44 -3.72 12.78
C TRP A 44 -17.66 -2.41 12.75
N ASP A 45 -17.58 -1.75 11.60
CA ASP A 45 -16.90 -0.44 11.47
C ASP A 45 -17.67 0.67 12.22
N ALA A 46 -19.00 0.58 12.29
CA ALA A 46 -19.82 1.48 13.10
C ALA A 46 -19.67 1.26 14.62
N GLU A 47 -19.21 0.06 15.06
CA GLU A 47 -19.01 -0.29 16.47
C GLU A 47 -17.57 -0.01 17.00
N ASP A 48 -16.71 0.67 16.24
CA ASP A 48 -15.27 0.83 16.52
C ASP A 48 -14.93 1.45 17.90
N GLN A 49 -15.89 2.04 18.60
CA GLN A 49 -15.71 2.51 19.98
C GLN A 49 -15.65 1.40 21.04
N LYS A 50 -16.12 0.17 20.77
CA LYS A 50 -16.30 -0.87 21.81
C LYS A 50 -15.22 -1.97 21.86
N LYS A 51 -14.24 -2.01 20.95
CA LYS A 51 -13.21 -3.09 20.84
C LYS A 51 -13.78 -4.53 20.86
N VAL A 52 -15.09 -4.71 20.67
CA VAL A 52 -15.79 -6.01 20.61
C VAL A 52 -16.61 -5.99 19.34
N GLN A 53 -16.46 -7.01 18.50
CA GLN A 53 -17.35 -7.19 17.35
C GLN A 53 -18.46 -8.16 17.73
N SER A 54 -19.72 -7.76 17.53
CA SER A 54 -20.87 -8.60 17.84
C SER A 54 -21.57 -9.11 16.58
N CYS A 55 -22.24 -10.27 16.70
CA CYS A 55 -23.12 -10.78 15.66
C CYS A 55 -24.49 -10.08 15.72
N PRO A 56 -25.01 -9.51 14.60
CA PRO A 56 -26.33 -8.86 14.58
C PRO A 56 -27.50 -9.74 15.04
N GLN A 57 -27.49 -11.04 14.72
CA GLN A 57 -28.58 -11.95 15.10
C GLN A 57 -28.48 -12.51 16.51
N CYS A 58 -27.33 -13.10 16.87
CA CYS A 58 -27.19 -13.83 18.14
C CYS A 58 -26.40 -13.08 19.21
N ARG A 59 -25.87 -11.89 18.89
CA ARG A 59 -25.08 -11.03 19.78
C ARG A 59 -23.81 -11.66 20.33
N GLN A 60 -23.39 -12.81 19.81
CA GLN A 60 -22.11 -13.42 20.16
C GLN A 60 -20.97 -12.46 19.81
N THR A 61 -20.06 -12.29 20.77
CA THR A 61 -18.94 -11.36 20.68
C THR A 61 -17.66 -12.06 20.26
N PHE A 62 -16.85 -11.41 19.43
CA PHE A 62 -15.58 -11.92 18.93
C PHE A 62 -14.43 -10.97 19.28
N ARG A 63 -13.32 -11.54 19.76
CA ARG A 63 -12.04 -10.86 19.97
C ARG A 63 -10.90 -11.85 19.69
N PRO A 64 -9.98 -11.58 18.75
CA PRO A 64 -9.91 -10.42 17.84
C PRO A 64 -11.01 -10.42 16.76
N ARG A 65 -11.11 -9.34 15.97
CA ARG A 65 -12.07 -9.19 14.86
C ARG A 65 -11.93 -10.36 13.88
N PRO A 66 -13.01 -11.12 13.60
CA PRO A 66 -12.93 -12.22 12.64
C PRO A 66 -12.56 -11.74 11.25
N VAL A 67 -11.72 -12.51 10.56
CA VAL A 67 -11.42 -12.30 9.14
C VAL A 67 -12.64 -12.72 8.32
N LEU A 68 -13.18 -11.79 7.53
CA LEU A 68 -14.31 -12.06 6.64
C LEU A 68 -13.82 -12.73 5.35
N VAL A 69 -14.26 -13.96 5.12
CA VAL A 69 -14.01 -14.71 3.88
C VAL A 69 -15.34 -14.99 3.20
N LYS A 70 -15.37 -14.91 1.87
CA LYS A 70 -16.55 -15.24 1.06
C LYS A 70 -16.90 -16.72 1.25
N ASN A 71 -18.16 -17.00 1.58
CA ASN A 71 -18.71 -18.35 1.55
C ASN A 71 -19.05 -18.70 0.09
N THR A 72 -18.18 -19.49 -0.54
CA THR A 72 -18.30 -19.90 -1.94
C THR A 72 -19.52 -20.77 -2.20
N VAL A 73 -19.92 -21.60 -1.24
CA VAL A 73 -21.10 -22.47 -1.34
C VAL A 73 -22.39 -21.63 -1.36
N LEU A 74 -22.54 -20.70 -0.42
CA LEU A 74 -23.69 -19.80 -0.41
C LEU A 74 -23.71 -18.91 -1.65
N ALA A 75 -22.55 -18.39 -2.08
CA ALA A 75 -22.47 -17.59 -3.30
C ALA A 75 -22.96 -18.37 -4.54
N TYR A 76 -22.55 -19.64 -4.65
CA TYR A 76 -22.97 -20.53 -5.73
C TYR A 76 -24.50 -20.77 -5.71
N LEU A 77 -25.09 -21.07 -4.55
CA LEU A 77 -26.54 -21.26 -4.41
C LEU A 77 -27.35 -20.00 -4.82
N MET A 78 -26.81 -18.82 -4.54
CA MET A 78 -27.45 -17.54 -4.87
C MET A 78 -27.38 -17.21 -6.36
N GLU A 79 -26.32 -17.64 -7.03
CA GLU A 79 -26.17 -17.53 -8.49
C GLU A 79 -27.11 -18.49 -9.21
N ASP A 80 -27.28 -19.72 -8.70
CA ASP A 80 -28.21 -20.69 -9.27
C ASP A 80 -29.68 -20.27 -9.08
N LEU A 81 -30.04 -19.69 -7.92
CA LEU A 81 -31.38 -19.10 -7.69
C LEU A 81 -31.69 -17.91 -8.60
N LYS A 82 -30.68 -17.11 -8.98
CA LYS A 82 -30.86 -16.02 -9.95
C LYS A 82 -31.14 -16.54 -11.36
N LYS A 83 -30.64 -17.74 -11.70
CA LYS A 83 -30.84 -18.38 -13.01
C LYS A 83 -32.18 -19.10 -13.13
N THR A 84 -32.76 -19.57 -12.03
CA THR A 84 -34.06 -20.25 -11.98
C THR A 84 -35.26 -19.32 -11.85
N ARG A 85 -35.16 -18.04 -12.25
CA ARG A 85 -36.31 -17.12 -12.30
C ARG A 85 -37.04 -17.22 -13.65
N PRO A 86 -38.13 -18.01 -13.79
CA PRO A 86 -39.08 -17.77 -14.85
C PRO A 86 -39.78 -16.41 -14.62
N PRO A 87 -40.21 -15.72 -15.69
CA PRO A 87 -40.98 -14.49 -15.55
C PRO A 87 -42.25 -14.80 -14.73
N PRO A 88 -42.65 -13.95 -13.77
CA PRO A 88 -43.81 -14.22 -12.95
C PRO A 88 -45.05 -14.28 -13.85
N VAL A 89 -45.68 -15.46 -13.89
CA VAL A 89 -47.04 -15.66 -14.38
C VAL A 89 -47.94 -14.81 -13.49
N ARG A 90 -48.49 -13.74 -14.06
CA ARG A 90 -49.32 -12.77 -13.33
C ARG A 90 -50.79 -13.17 -13.39
N GLY A 91 -51.33 -13.62 -12.26
CA GLY A 91 -52.75 -13.50 -11.95
C GLY A 91 -53.10 -12.06 -11.55
N SER A 92 -54.19 -11.56 -12.15
CA SER A 92 -55.05 -10.43 -11.75
C SER A 92 -54.48 -9.25 -10.95
N GLY A 93 -54.42 -8.08 -11.60
CA GLY A 93 -54.75 -6.79 -11.00
C GLY A 93 -53.81 -6.19 -9.95
N SER A 94 -52.57 -5.86 -10.32
CA SER A 94 -51.69 -5.02 -9.48
C SER A 94 -51.92 -3.53 -9.77
N ASP A 95 -52.20 -2.74 -8.73
CA ASP A 95 -52.27 -1.28 -8.79
C ASP A 95 -50.97 -0.67 -9.33
N ALA A 96 -51.08 0.50 -9.97
CA ALA A 96 -49.90 1.25 -10.40
C ALA A 96 -49.10 1.72 -9.16
N GLY A 97 -47.86 1.25 -9.01
CA GLY A 97 -46.93 1.77 -8.00
C GLY A 97 -46.43 3.20 -8.33
N LEU A 98 -45.69 3.84 -7.42
CA LEU A 98 -45.19 5.23 -7.60
C LEU A 98 -44.39 5.45 -8.90
N GLU A 99 -43.67 4.42 -9.37
CA GLU A 99 -42.86 4.50 -10.60
C GLU A 99 -43.63 4.09 -11.86
N ASP A 100 -44.78 3.43 -11.72
CA ASP A 100 -45.56 2.92 -12.84
C ASP A 100 -46.33 4.04 -13.55
N VAL A 101 -46.55 3.88 -14.84
CA VAL A 101 -47.48 4.73 -15.62
C VAL A 101 -48.89 4.19 -15.38
N ALA A 102 -49.79 5.04 -14.91
CA ALA A 102 -51.18 4.65 -14.69
C ALA A 102 -51.98 4.61 -16.00
N CYS A 103 -53.03 3.80 -16.04
CA CYS A 103 -54.02 3.86 -17.11
C CYS A 103 -54.89 5.12 -16.97
N ASP A 104 -55.07 5.86 -18.06
CA ASP A 104 -55.82 7.12 -18.05
C ASP A 104 -57.35 6.93 -18.06
N PHE A 105 -57.83 5.75 -18.43
CA PHE A 105 -59.27 5.41 -18.47
C PHE A 105 -59.80 4.79 -17.17
N CYS A 106 -58.93 4.33 -16.28
CA CYS A 106 -59.36 3.80 -14.98
C CYS A 106 -59.79 4.97 -14.07
N THR A 107 -61.05 4.96 -13.64
CA THR A 107 -61.67 6.02 -12.82
C THR A 107 -61.39 5.85 -11.32
N GLU A 108 -61.58 4.66 -10.76
CA GLU A 108 -61.47 4.44 -9.31
C GLU A 108 -60.10 3.89 -8.91
N ARG A 109 -59.77 2.69 -9.42
CA ARG A 109 -58.51 2.01 -9.13
C ARG A 109 -57.59 2.08 -10.36
N LYS A 110 -56.60 2.97 -10.34
CA LYS A 110 -55.69 3.18 -11.48
C LYS A 110 -54.75 1.99 -11.66
N LEU A 111 -55.12 1.11 -12.58
CA LEU A 111 -54.29 -0.01 -12.99
C LEU A 111 -53.03 0.48 -13.70
N ARG A 112 -51.94 -0.28 -13.57
CA ARG A 112 -50.72 -0.04 -14.34
C ARG A 112 -51.00 -0.14 -15.85
N ALA A 113 -50.57 0.86 -16.60
CA ALA A 113 -50.59 0.83 -18.03
C ALA A 113 -49.59 -0.21 -18.57
N VAL A 114 -50.01 -0.98 -19.56
CA VAL A 114 -49.19 -1.98 -20.25
C VAL A 114 -48.64 -1.44 -21.57
N ARG A 115 -49.36 -0.50 -22.20
CA ARG A 115 -48.94 0.21 -23.42
C ARG A 115 -49.44 1.65 -23.41
N SER A 116 -48.72 2.51 -24.13
CA SER A 116 -49.20 3.84 -24.51
C SER A 116 -49.42 3.89 -26.01
N CYS A 117 -50.48 4.55 -26.46
CA CYS A 117 -50.75 4.80 -27.87
C CYS A 117 -50.19 6.16 -28.28
N LEU A 118 -49.35 6.20 -29.33
CA LEU A 118 -48.76 7.45 -29.82
C LEU A 118 -49.76 8.35 -30.56
N GLN A 119 -50.92 7.82 -30.95
CA GLN A 119 -51.98 8.55 -31.65
C GLN A 119 -53.05 9.05 -30.68
N CYS A 120 -53.50 8.20 -29.75
CA CYS A 120 -54.44 8.63 -28.71
C CYS A 120 -53.77 9.47 -27.62
N LEU A 121 -52.43 9.36 -27.48
CA LEU A 121 -51.64 10.05 -26.47
C LEU A 121 -52.10 9.71 -25.04
N VAL A 122 -52.52 8.45 -24.90
CA VAL A 122 -53.07 7.85 -23.69
C VAL A 122 -52.37 6.52 -23.39
N SER A 123 -52.26 6.20 -22.10
CA SER A 123 -51.75 4.97 -21.54
C SER A 123 -52.90 4.06 -21.08
N TYR A 124 -52.82 2.79 -21.47
CA TYR A 124 -53.89 1.79 -21.29
C TYR A 124 -53.42 0.63 -20.42
N CYS A 125 -54.24 0.20 -19.46
CA CYS A 125 -54.13 -1.12 -18.87
C CYS A 125 -54.62 -2.19 -19.87
N GLU A 126 -54.42 -3.47 -19.57
CA GLU A 126 -54.76 -4.58 -20.48
C GLU A 126 -56.22 -4.50 -20.96
N GLN A 127 -57.15 -4.24 -20.05
CA GLN A 127 -58.59 -4.15 -20.34
C GLN A 127 -58.91 -2.98 -21.28
N HIS A 128 -58.38 -1.79 -21.00
CA HIS A 128 -58.64 -0.61 -21.83
C HIS A 128 -57.85 -0.61 -23.14
N LEU A 129 -56.84 -1.49 -23.27
CA LEU A 129 -56.10 -1.65 -24.51
C LEU A 129 -56.84 -2.52 -25.52
N GLN A 130 -57.71 -3.43 -25.06
CA GLN A 130 -58.43 -4.40 -25.89
C GLN A 130 -59.11 -3.79 -27.14
N PRO A 131 -59.78 -2.61 -27.08
CA PRO A 131 -60.36 -1.98 -28.27
C PRO A 131 -59.35 -1.67 -29.38
N HIS A 132 -58.07 -1.41 -29.05
CA HIS A 132 -57.03 -1.16 -30.06
C HIS A 132 -56.71 -2.39 -30.92
N PHE A 133 -57.07 -3.60 -30.47
CA PHE A 133 -56.89 -4.83 -31.22
C PHE A 133 -58.15 -5.28 -31.95
N GLU A 134 -59.33 -4.98 -31.38
CA GLU A 134 -60.61 -5.48 -31.88
C GLU A 134 -61.26 -4.57 -32.92
N SER A 135 -60.97 -3.26 -32.87
CA SER A 135 -61.57 -2.28 -33.78
C SER A 135 -60.65 -1.95 -34.95
N PRO A 136 -61.11 -2.10 -36.22
CA PRO A 136 -60.38 -1.65 -37.40
C PRO A 136 -60.01 -0.16 -37.38
N ALA A 137 -60.75 0.66 -36.62
CA ALA A 137 -60.45 2.10 -36.48
C ALA A 137 -59.07 2.38 -35.87
N PHE A 138 -58.53 1.46 -35.07
CA PHE A 138 -57.26 1.62 -34.36
C PHE A 138 -56.11 0.84 -35.00
N GLU A 139 -56.31 0.19 -36.14
CA GLU A 139 -55.29 -0.65 -36.80
C GLU A 139 -53.99 0.13 -37.10
N LYS A 140 -54.09 1.44 -37.38
CA LYS A 140 -52.94 2.30 -37.67
C LYS A 140 -52.28 2.91 -36.42
N HIS A 141 -52.80 2.63 -35.23
CA HIS A 141 -52.27 3.17 -33.98
C HIS A 141 -51.02 2.41 -33.54
N LYS A 142 -49.98 3.15 -33.13
CA LYS A 142 -48.71 2.55 -32.70
C LYS A 142 -48.63 2.50 -31.17
N LEU A 143 -48.60 1.27 -30.65
CA LEU A 143 -48.48 0.99 -29.23
C LEU A 143 -47.01 0.83 -28.80
N VAL A 144 -46.57 1.67 -27.86
CA VAL A 144 -45.21 1.66 -27.30
C VAL A 144 -45.22 1.30 -25.82
N LYS A 145 -44.03 1.11 -25.22
CA LYS A 145 -43.92 0.96 -23.77
C LYS A 145 -44.51 2.18 -23.06
N PRO A 146 -45.17 2.00 -21.91
CA PRO A 146 -45.75 3.11 -21.17
C PRO A 146 -44.72 4.20 -20.88
N SER A 147 -45.09 5.46 -21.08
CA SER A 147 -44.22 6.60 -20.80
C SER A 147 -44.99 7.71 -20.08
N LYS A 148 -44.44 8.21 -18.97
CA LYS A 148 -44.97 9.39 -18.26
C LYS A 148 -44.85 10.68 -19.10
N LYS A 149 -44.01 10.65 -20.14
CA LYS A 149 -43.64 11.79 -20.99
C LYS A 149 -44.32 11.74 -22.36
N LEU A 150 -45.46 11.07 -22.47
CA LEU A 150 -46.15 10.90 -23.75
C LEU A 150 -46.62 12.24 -24.34
N GLN A 151 -47.02 13.16 -23.46
CA GLN A 151 -47.44 14.52 -23.80
C GLN A 151 -46.28 15.42 -24.28
N GLU A 152 -45.02 15.09 -23.95
CA GLU A 152 -43.83 15.80 -24.46
C GLU A 152 -43.62 15.60 -25.97
N ASN A 153 -44.40 14.72 -26.62
CA ASN A 153 -44.35 14.50 -28.06
C ASN A 153 -45.31 15.40 -28.85
N ILE A 154 -46.10 16.25 -28.17
CA ILE A 154 -47.05 17.17 -28.79
C ILE A 154 -46.43 18.57 -28.81
N CYS A 155 -46.57 19.26 -29.93
CA CYS A 155 -46.21 20.67 -30.02
C CYS A 155 -47.14 21.49 -29.13
N SER A 156 -46.58 22.23 -28.17
CA SER A 156 -47.32 23.10 -27.26
C SER A 156 -48.11 24.21 -27.95
N HIS A 157 -47.63 24.69 -29.11
CA HIS A 157 -48.25 25.78 -29.85
C HIS A 157 -49.40 25.31 -30.74
N HIS A 158 -49.29 24.11 -31.31
CA HIS A 158 -50.19 23.66 -32.37
C HIS A 158 -51.05 22.44 -31.99
N GLY A 159 -50.79 21.80 -30.84
CA GLY A 159 -51.50 20.58 -30.43
C GLY A 159 -51.19 19.36 -31.32
N GLU A 160 -50.23 19.48 -32.24
CA GLU A 160 -49.90 18.46 -33.23
C GLU A 160 -48.69 17.62 -32.81
N VAL A 161 -48.70 16.33 -33.16
CA VAL A 161 -47.59 15.42 -32.85
C VAL A 161 -46.31 15.86 -33.57
N MET A 162 -45.23 15.98 -32.82
CA MET A 162 -43.92 16.34 -33.32
C MET A 162 -43.27 15.15 -34.02
N LYS A 163 -43.11 15.26 -35.35
CA LYS A 163 -42.55 14.20 -36.21
C LYS A 163 -41.32 14.66 -37.00
N ILE A 164 -40.96 15.93 -36.88
CA ILE A 164 -39.86 16.58 -37.60
C ILE A 164 -38.81 16.96 -36.55
N PHE A 165 -37.53 16.87 -36.89
CA PHE A 165 -36.43 17.37 -36.09
C PHE A 165 -35.77 18.53 -36.81
N CYS A 166 -35.67 19.67 -36.14
CA CYS A 166 -34.91 20.82 -36.61
C CYS A 166 -33.46 20.68 -36.15
N ARG A 167 -32.52 20.54 -37.09
CA ARG A 167 -31.09 20.45 -36.79
C ARG A 167 -30.49 21.80 -36.44
N THR A 168 -31.05 22.89 -36.94
CA THR A 168 -30.61 24.24 -36.59
C THR A 168 -30.83 24.51 -35.10
N ASP A 169 -32.02 24.17 -34.58
CA ASP A 169 -32.39 24.44 -33.17
C ASP A 169 -32.27 23.23 -32.25
N GLN A 170 -31.91 22.06 -32.79
CA GLN A 170 -31.74 20.79 -32.07
C GLN A 170 -32.98 20.34 -31.28
N GLN A 171 -34.17 20.49 -31.87
CA GLN A 171 -35.44 20.14 -31.22
C GLN A 171 -36.43 19.43 -32.16
N CYS A 172 -37.32 18.63 -31.57
CA CYS A 172 -38.46 18.06 -32.29
C CYS A 172 -39.55 19.13 -32.47
N ILE A 173 -40.17 19.20 -33.65
CA ILE A 173 -41.23 20.16 -34.01
C ILE A 173 -42.39 19.45 -34.75
N CYS A 174 -43.56 20.09 -34.82
CA CYS A 174 -44.69 19.60 -35.64
C CYS A 174 -44.57 20.11 -37.09
N TYR A 175 -45.48 19.63 -37.95
CA TYR A 175 -45.54 20.04 -39.36
C TYR A 175 -45.85 21.54 -39.54
N ILE A 176 -46.73 22.12 -38.71
CA ILE A 176 -47.09 23.54 -38.79
C ILE A 176 -45.87 24.42 -38.44
N CYS A 177 -45.15 24.10 -37.36
CA CYS A 177 -43.89 24.76 -37.00
C CYS A 177 -42.87 24.75 -38.16
N SER A 178 -42.80 23.65 -38.93
CA SER A 178 -41.88 23.55 -40.07
C SER A 178 -42.24 24.46 -41.24
N LEU A 179 -43.52 24.85 -41.37
CA LEU A 179 -44.00 25.73 -42.44
C LEU A 179 -43.93 27.22 -42.06
N ASP A 180 -43.92 27.52 -40.76
CA ASP A 180 -43.96 28.89 -40.25
C ASP A 180 -42.60 29.28 -39.63
N GLU A 181 -42.44 29.15 -38.31
CA GLU A 181 -41.25 29.57 -37.56
C GLU A 181 -39.93 28.93 -38.06
N HIS A 182 -39.96 27.65 -38.46
CA HIS A 182 -38.77 26.90 -38.88
C HIS A 182 -38.64 26.75 -40.40
N LYS A 183 -39.34 27.57 -41.19
CA LYS A 183 -39.40 27.45 -42.68
C LYS A 183 -38.04 27.46 -43.38
N ARG A 184 -37.05 28.14 -42.80
CA ARG A 184 -35.69 28.26 -43.38
C ARG A 184 -34.64 27.43 -42.64
N HIS A 185 -35.02 26.59 -41.69
CA HIS A 185 -34.08 25.79 -40.92
C HIS A 185 -33.83 24.43 -41.59
N ASP A 186 -32.70 23.80 -41.27
CA ASP A 186 -32.43 22.43 -41.69
C ASP A 186 -33.35 21.50 -40.90
N THR A 187 -34.36 20.95 -41.57
CA THR A 187 -35.35 20.07 -40.97
C THR A 187 -35.36 18.71 -41.66
N VAL A 188 -35.45 17.67 -40.84
CA VAL A 188 -35.51 16.27 -41.30
C VAL A 188 -36.58 15.54 -40.52
N SER A 189 -37.02 14.36 -40.99
CA SER A 189 -37.91 13.54 -40.17
C SER A 189 -37.21 13.12 -38.88
N ALA A 190 -37.93 13.10 -37.76
CA ALA A 190 -37.39 12.65 -36.48
C ALA A 190 -36.92 11.18 -36.54
N ALA A 191 -37.53 10.36 -37.40
CA ALA A 191 -37.10 8.99 -37.65
C ALA A 191 -35.72 8.94 -38.32
N THR A 192 -35.47 9.79 -39.33
CA THR A 192 -34.18 9.89 -40.01
C THR A 192 -33.08 10.36 -39.06
N GLU A 193 -33.34 11.44 -38.31
CA GLU A 193 -32.34 11.97 -37.37
C GLU A 193 -32.01 10.97 -36.27
N ARG A 194 -33.01 10.24 -35.77
CA ARG A 194 -32.80 9.17 -34.78
C ARG A 194 -31.82 8.12 -35.28
N ILE A 195 -31.92 7.68 -36.55
CA ILE A 195 -30.99 6.68 -37.10
C ILE A 195 -29.56 7.23 -37.10
N GLN A 196 -29.38 8.49 -37.52
CA GLN A 196 -28.08 9.13 -37.55
C GLN A 196 -27.47 9.29 -36.14
N LYS A 197 -28.24 9.87 -35.20
CA LYS A 197 -27.81 10.05 -33.81
C LYS A 197 -27.55 8.73 -33.09
N HIS A 198 -28.28 7.67 -33.43
CA HIS A 198 -28.03 6.35 -32.87
C HIS A 198 -26.70 5.74 -33.37
N ARG A 199 -26.32 5.99 -34.63
CA ARG A 199 -25.00 5.60 -35.15
C ARG A 199 -23.87 6.36 -34.47
N GLU A 200 -24.03 7.68 -34.31
CA GLU A 200 -23.08 8.55 -33.58
C GLU A 200 -22.90 8.08 -32.14
N LEU A 201 -24.00 7.76 -31.45
CA LEU A 201 -23.97 7.23 -30.09
C LEU A 201 -23.15 5.94 -30.00
N GLY A 202 -23.34 5.00 -30.93
CA GLY A 202 -22.58 3.76 -30.99
C GLY A 202 -21.08 3.99 -31.24
N ALA A 203 -20.72 4.94 -32.10
CA ALA A 203 -19.32 5.31 -32.33
C ALA A 203 -18.67 5.94 -31.08
N ASN A 204 -19.38 6.87 -30.44
CA ASN A 204 -18.92 7.52 -29.20
C ASN A 204 -18.78 6.51 -28.05
N GLN A 205 -19.73 5.58 -27.92
CA GLN A 205 -19.66 4.54 -26.90
C GLN A 205 -18.42 3.66 -27.08
N ARG A 206 -18.08 3.27 -28.31
CA ARG A 206 -16.85 2.52 -28.61
C ARG A 206 -15.58 3.33 -28.28
N ASN A 207 -15.54 4.62 -28.62
CA ASN A 207 -14.41 5.50 -28.29
C ASN A 207 -14.20 5.58 -26.76
N ILE A 208 -15.28 5.78 -26.00
CA ILE A 208 -15.21 5.83 -24.53
C ILE A 208 -14.76 4.47 -23.97
N GLN A 209 -15.28 3.36 -24.47
CA GLN A 209 -14.85 2.03 -24.04
C GLN A 209 -13.36 1.77 -24.32
N GLN A 210 -12.85 2.22 -25.46
CA GLN A 210 -11.42 2.16 -25.78
C GLN A 210 -10.60 2.99 -24.80
N LYS A 211 -10.97 4.26 -24.58
CA LYS A 211 -10.30 5.14 -23.61
C LYS A 211 -10.30 4.57 -22.19
N ILE A 212 -11.40 3.95 -21.75
CA ILE A 212 -11.46 3.23 -20.46
C ILE A 212 -10.44 2.09 -20.44
N GLY A 213 -10.37 1.29 -21.50
CA GLY A 213 -9.40 0.21 -21.63
C GLY A 213 -7.95 0.71 -21.55
N ASP A 214 -7.62 1.77 -22.29
CA ASP A 214 -6.27 2.32 -22.32
C ASP A 214 -5.89 3.00 -21.00
N THR A 215 -6.83 3.72 -20.38
CA THR A 215 -6.63 4.29 -19.04
C THR A 215 -6.39 3.20 -17.99
N LYS A 216 -7.13 2.08 -18.05
CA LYS A 216 -6.90 0.93 -17.15
C LYS A 216 -5.51 0.32 -17.35
N LYS A 217 -5.04 0.17 -18.59
CA LYS A 217 -3.67 -0.30 -18.87
C LYS A 217 -2.63 0.67 -18.31
N GLY A 218 -2.83 1.98 -18.50
CA GLY A 218 -1.94 3.00 -17.94
C GLY A 218 -1.85 2.94 -16.41
N LEU A 219 -2.97 2.72 -15.73
CA LEU A 219 -2.99 2.54 -14.27
C LEU A 219 -2.18 1.32 -13.83
N LEU A 220 -2.27 0.20 -14.54
CA LEU A 220 -1.48 -1.01 -14.23
C LEU A 220 0.02 -0.76 -14.39
N VAL A 221 0.43 -0.05 -15.44
CA VAL A 221 1.85 0.32 -15.65
C VAL A 221 2.35 1.22 -14.53
N LEU A 222 1.57 2.23 -14.12
CA LEU A 222 1.95 3.09 -13.01
C LEU A 222 2.05 2.33 -11.68
N GLN A 223 1.16 1.36 -11.45
CA GLN A 223 1.24 0.51 -10.27
C GLN A 223 2.53 -0.33 -10.27
N GLN A 224 2.91 -0.92 -11.40
CA GLN A 224 4.18 -1.64 -11.55
C GLN A 224 5.40 -0.73 -11.35
N GLU A 225 5.33 0.52 -11.81
CA GLU A 225 6.42 1.49 -11.62
C GLU A 225 6.59 1.86 -10.13
N VAL A 226 5.48 2.02 -9.39
CA VAL A 226 5.54 2.24 -7.93
C VAL A 226 6.19 1.05 -7.23
N GLU A 227 5.82 -0.18 -7.59
CA GLU A 227 6.44 -1.39 -7.04
C GLU A 227 7.93 -1.47 -7.38
N ALA A 228 8.33 -1.12 -8.61
CA ALA A 228 9.72 -1.10 -9.05
C ALA A 228 10.54 -0.03 -8.28
N ILE A 229 9.98 1.16 -8.07
CA ILE A 229 10.60 2.23 -7.27
C ILE A 229 10.83 1.76 -5.84
N ASN A 230 9.81 1.18 -5.19
CA ASN A 230 9.93 0.66 -3.83
C ASN A 230 11.01 -0.43 -3.74
N HIS A 231 10.99 -1.40 -4.65
CA HIS A 231 11.99 -2.46 -4.68
C HIS A 231 13.41 -1.93 -4.89
N SER A 232 13.57 -0.96 -5.78
CA SER A 232 14.85 -0.29 -6.05
C SER A 232 15.36 0.47 -4.83
N ALA A 233 14.48 1.22 -4.15
CA ALA A 233 14.81 1.95 -2.93
C ALA A 233 15.25 0.98 -1.82
N ASP A 234 14.48 -0.08 -1.56
CA ASP A 234 14.81 -1.09 -0.55
C ASP A 234 16.15 -1.78 -0.86
N LYS A 235 16.41 -2.07 -2.15
CA LYS A 235 17.70 -2.63 -2.57
C LYS A 235 18.84 -1.66 -2.28
N ALA A 236 18.69 -0.38 -2.62
CA ALA A 236 19.71 0.64 -2.37
C ALA A 236 20.00 0.81 -0.87
N VAL A 237 18.96 0.73 -0.02
CA VAL A 237 19.12 0.74 1.45
C VAL A 237 19.93 -0.48 1.90
N ARG A 238 19.51 -1.70 1.53
CA ARG A 238 20.23 -2.93 1.91
C ARG A 238 21.69 -2.94 1.46
N ASP A 239 21.94 -2.53 0.21
CA ASP A 239 23.29 -2.45 -0.32
C ASP A 239 24.14 -1.43 0.45
N SER A 240 23.55 -0.29 0.82
CA SER A 240 24.22 0.74 1.63
C SER A 240 24.51 0.26 3.05
N GLU A 241 23.54 -0.39 3.71
CA GLU A 241 23.71 -0.98 5.04
C GLU A 241 24.84 -2.01 5.07
N LYS A 242 24.93 -2.85 4.03
CA LYS A 242 26.03 -3.81 3.88
C LYS A 242 27.39 -3.10 3.80
N ILE A 243 27.49 -2.05 2.99
CA ILE A 243 28.73 -1.26 2.86
C ILE A 243 29.11 -0.64 4.21
N PHE A 244 28.15 -0.09 4.95
CA PHE A 244 28.43 0.45 6.29
C PHE A 244 28.83 -0.63 7.30
N ALA A 245 28.21 -1.81 7.25
CA ALA A 245 28.60 -2.95 8.08
C ALA A 245 30.05 -3.38 7.80
N ASP A 246 30.46 -3.42 6.52
CA ASP A 246 31.85 -3.72 6.13
C ASP A 246 32.83 -2.67 6.68
N PHE A 247 32.46 -1.38 6.65
CA PHE A 247 33.29 -0.32 7.24
C PHE A 247 33.41 -0.45 8.76
N ILE A 248 32.31 -0.74 9.46
CA ILE A 248 32.32 -0.94 10.93
C ILE A 248 33.25 -2.11 11.27
N SER A 249 33.10 -3.25 10.58
CA SER A 249 33.95 -4.43 10.78
C SER A 249 35.44 -4.12 10.54
N LEU A 250 35.76 -3.34 9.51
CA LEU A 250 37.14 -2.91 9.25
C LEU A 250 37.70 -2.04 10.38
N ILE A 251 36.92 -1.09 10.88
CA ILE A 251 37.33 -0.21 11.99
C ILE A 251 37.53 -1.02 13.28
N GLU A 252 36.63 -1.94 13.59
CA GLU A 252 36.75 -2.84 14.74
C GLU A 252 38.01 -3.71 14.66
N LYS A 253 38.30 -4.27 13.47
CA LYS A 253 39.53 -5.04 13.22
C LYS A 253 40.80 -4.19 13.42
N ARG A 254 40.79 -2.93 12.99
CA ARG A 254 41.92 -2.01 13.24
C ARG A 254 42.06 -1.65 14.71
N SER A 255 40.95 -1.39 15.39
CA SER A 255 40.90 -1.10 16.83
C SER A 255 41.47 -2.25 17.67
N SER A 256 41.08 -3.50 17.36
CA SER A 256 41.62 -4.68 18.03
C SER A 256 43.12 -4.85 17.78
N GLY A 257 43.59 -4.56 16.56
CA GLY A 257 45.02 -4.54 16.23
C GLY A 257 45.82 -3.53 17.05
N VAL A 258 45.33 -2.29 17.18
CA VAL A 258 45.96 -1.25 18.03
C VAL A 258 45.99 -1.70 19.50
N LYS A 259 44.88 -2.24 20.02
CA LYS A 259 44.82 -2.79 21.38
C LYS A 259 45.87 -3.88 21.60
N GLN A 260 46.02 -4.81 20.65
CA GLN A 260 46.99 -5.89 20.74
C GLN A 260 48.43 -5.36 20.75
N GLN A 261 48.75 -4.39 19.91
CA GLN A 261 50.08 -3.75 19.88
C GLN A 261 50.41 -3.06 21.20
N ILE A 262 49.48 -2.28 21.77
CA ILE A 262 49.65 -1.65 23.09
C ILE A 262 49.94 -2.72 24.15
N ARG A 263 49.14 -3.79 24.20
CA ARG A 263 49.30 -4.85 25.21
C ARG A 263 50.57 -5.69 25.03
N SER A 264 51.05 -5.84 23.80
CA SER A 264 52.32 -6.52 23.51
C SER A 264 53.50 -5.66 23.99
N ARG A 265 53.52 -4.38 23.63
CA ARG A 265 54.56 -3.45 24.06
C ARG A 265 54.56 -3.27 25.58
N GLN A 266 53.38 -3.11 26.19
CA GLN A 266 53.25 -3.09 27.66
C GLN A 266 53.90 -4.30 28.32
N ARG A 267 53.63 -5.52 27.83
CA ARG A 267 54.23 -6.74 28.39
C ARG A 267 55.75 -6.75 28.27
N ASN A 268 56.29 -6.30 27.14
CA ASN A 268 57.73 -6.24 26.92
C ASN A 268 58.42 -5.22 27.83
N GLU A 269 57.89 -4.00 27.92
CA GLU A 269 58.44 -2.94 28.78
C GLU A 269 58.39 -3.37 30.26
N VAL A 270 57.27 -3.96 30.72
CA VAL A 270 57.15 -4.48 32.09
C VAL A 270 58.13 -5.62 32.35
N ARG A 271 58.36 -6.51 31.37
CA ARG A 271 59.34 -7.60 31.50
C ARG A 271 60.76 -7.04 31.68
N GLN A 272 61.16 -6.06 30.87
CA GLN A 272 62.49 -5.44 30.99
C GLN A 272 62.71 -4.79 32.36
N VAL A 273 61.69 -4.09 32.87
CA VAL A 273 61.76 -3.49 34.21
C VAL A 273 61.86 -4.55 35.30
N LYS A 274 61.14 -5.68 35.18
CA LYS A 274 61.22 -6.79 36.12
C LYS A 274 62.60 -7.47 36.12
N GLU A 275 63.16 -7.74 34.95
CA GLU A 275 64.51 -8.32 34.82
C GLU A 275 65.57 -7.41 35.47
N LEU A 276 65.47 -6.09 35.28
CA LEU A 276 66.36 -5.13 35.95
C LEU A 276 66.13 -5.13 37.47
N HIS A 277 64.88 -5.18 37.93
CA HIS A 277 64.54 -5.25 39.35
C HIS A 277 65.12 -6.49 40.01
N GLU A 278 64.97 -7.67 39.40
CA GLU A 278 65.53 -8.94 39.89
C GLU A 278 67.06 -8.85 40.01
N LYS A 279 67.74 -8.32 38.99
CA LYS A 279 69.19 -8.10 39.03
C LYS A 279 69.62 -7.18 40.19
N LEU A 280 68.88 -6.09 40.42
CA LEU A 280 69.17 -5.18 41.53
C LEU A 280 68.91 -5.80 42.90
N GLN A 281 67.91 -6.68 43.01
CA GLN A 281 67.68 -7.44 44.24
C GLN A 281 68.85 -8.39 44.53
N GLU A 282 69.35 -9.11 43.51
CA GLU A 282 70.54 -9.97 43.68
C GLU A 282 71.78 -9.17 44.09
N ASP A 283 72.00 -8.02 43.47
CA ASP A 283 73.14 -7.15 43.80
C ASP A 283 73.02 -6.58 45.22
N LEU A 284 71.80 -6.23 45.67
CA LEU A 284 71.54 -5.80 47.04
C LEU A 284 71.87 -6.88 48.07
N VAL A 285 71.49 -8.14 47.79
CA VAL A 285 71.82 -9.27 48.69
C VAL A 285 73.33 -9.44 48.80
N LYS A 286 74.07 -9.45 47.67
CA LYS A 286 75.54 -9.55 47.66
C LYS A 286 76.21 -8.41 48.42
N LEU A 287 75.73 -7.17 48.23
CA LEU A 287 76.25 -6.01 48.94
C LEU A 287 75.98 -6.10 50.45
N THR A 288 74.79 -6.57 50.85
CA THR A 288 74.43 -6.76 52.25
C THR A 288 75.27 -7.86 52.91
N GLU A 289 75.60 -8.93 52.19
CA GLU A 289 76.51 -9.97 52.68
C GLU A 289 77.94 -9.44 52.86
N LYS A 290 78.46 -8.72 51.86
CA LYS A 290 79.77 -8.05 51.96
C LYS A 290 79.83 -7.06 53.13
N ASP A 291 78.76 -6.31 53.37
CA ASP A 291 78.67 -5.39 54.50
C ASP A 291 78.79 -6.12 55.84
N LYS A 292 78.07 -7.24 56.04
CA LYS A 292 78.21 -8.09 57.23
C LYS A 292 79.60 -8.67 57.42
N GLU A 293 80.27 -9.08 56.34
CA GLU A 293 81.66 -9.55 56.40
C GLU A 293 82.61 -8.44 56.88
N LEU A 294 82.40 -7.20 56.41
CA LEU A 294 83.16 -6.04 56.86
C LEU A 294 82.88 -5.70 58.33
N GLU A 295 81.63 -5.77 58.78
CA GLU A 295 81.27 -5.61 60.20
C GLU A 295 81.97 -6.66 61.07
N LEU A 296 81.98 -7.93 60.66
CA LEU A 296 82.68 -8.99 61.39
C LEU A 296 84.18 -8.74 61.48
N LEU A 297 84.81 -8.24 60.41
CA LEU A 297 86.22 -7.86 60.44
C LEU A 297 86.51 -6.72 61.42
N ALA A 298 85.64 -5.71 61.47
CA ALA A 298 85.80 -4.57 62.36
C ALA A 298 85.85 -4.96 63.86
N HIS A 299 85.28 -6.11 64.23
CA HIS A 299 85.24 -6.63 65.59
C HIS A 299 86.37 -7.63 65.91
N ILE A 300 87.35 -7.83 65.02
CA ILE A 300 88.51 -8.71 65.29
C ILE A 300 89.58 -7.95 66.08
N ASP A 301 89.80 -8.31 67.34
CA ASP A 301 90.80 -7.67 68.21
C ASP A 301 92.26 -7.98 67.81
N ASN A 302 92.53 -9.13 67.20
CA ASN A 302 93.88 -9.54 66.81
C ASN A 302 94.35 -8.83 65.52
N HIS A 303 95.29 -7.90 65.66
CA HIS A 303 95.81 -7.09 64.54
C HIS A 303 96.36 -7.89 63.35
N ILE A 304 97.03 -9.02 63.59
CA ILE A 304 97.61 -9.85 62.51
C ILE A 304 96.50 -10.59 61.75
N GLN A 305 95.51 -11.12 62.48
CA GLN A 305 94.37 -11.80 61.90
C GLN A 305 93.48 -10.83 61.12
N PHE A 306 93.25 -9.62 61.63
CA PHE A 306 92.54 -8.55 60.92
C PHE A 306 93.21 -8.25 59.57
N LEU A 307 94.52 -7.96 59.55
CA LEU A 307 95.25 -7.60 58.33
C LEU A 307 95.25 -8.73 57.28
N ARG A 308 95.35 -9.99 57.73
CA ARG A 308 95.26 -11.17 56.84
C ARG A 308 93.86 -11.33 56.23
N SER A 309 92.81 -11.15 57.02
CA SER A 309 91.42 -11.30 56.55
C SER A 309 90.99 -10.12 55.68
N TYR A 310 91.37 -8.89 56.04
CA TYR A 310 91.11 -7.68 55.25
C TYR A 310 91.76 -7.76 53.86
N SER A 311 93.03 -8.21 53.79
CA SER A 311 93.74 -8.36 52.51
C SER A 311 93.04 -9.32 51.55
N ARG A 312 92.35 -10.36 52.06
CA ARG A 312 91.57 -11.30 51.26
C ARG A 312 90.26 -10.69 50.72
N LEU A 313 89.58 -9.87 51.52
CA LEU A 313 88.35 -9.19 51.09
C LEU A 313 88.63 -8.08 50.06
N SER A 314 89.72 -7.32 50.25
CA SER A 314 90.12 -6.23 49.35
C SER A 314 90.37 -6.70 47.91
N SER A 315 90.89 -7.93 47.73
CA SER A 315 91.14 -8.53 46.41
C SER A 315 89.88 -8.92 45.63
N HIS A 316 88.69 -8.85 46.24
CA HIS A 316 87.39 -9.18 45.61
C HIS A 316 86.47 -7.96 45.43
N SER A 317 87.02 -6.74 45.53
CA SER A 317 86.24 -5.49 45.63
C SER A 317 85.89 -4.81 44.30
N ASP A 318 86.22 -5.38 43.15
CA ASP A 318 85.78 -4.84 41.86
C ASP A 318 84.33 -5.27 41.56
N SER A 319 83.37 -4.65 42.25
CA SER A 319 81.98 -4.68 41.80
C SER A 319 81.79 -3.53 40.80
N PRO A 320 81.32 -3.79 39.57
CA PRO A 320 81.05 -2.72 38.62
C PRO A 320 79.94 -1.84 39.21
N HIS A 321 80.28 -0.60 39.57
CA HIS A 321 79.31 0.42 39.98
C HIS A 321 78.19 0.50 38.94
N LEU A 322 76.98 0.16 39.37
CA LEU A 322 75.77 0.40 38.58
C LEU A 322 75.61 1.92 38.43
N SER A 323 75.95 2.42 37.25
CA SER A 323 75.67 3.78 36.80
C SER A 323 74.20 4.11 37.07
N SER A 324 73.94 5.30 37.62
CA SER A 324 72.61 5.79 38.00
C SER A 324 71.51 5.30 37.05
N ILE A 325 70.56 4.52 37.57
CA ILE A 325 69.43 4.02 36.79
C ILE A 325 68.60 5.22 36.36
N SER A 326 68.74 5.60 35.08
CA SER A 326 67.89 6.61 34.47
C SER A 326 66.54 5.97 34.14
N VAL A 327 65.57 6.16 35.04
CA VAL A 327 64.17 5.80 34.75
C VAL A 327 63.67 6.74 33.66
N ARG A 328 63.44 6.18 32.46
CA ARG A 328 62.89 6.95 31.34
C ARG A 328 61.49 7.50 31.67
N PRO A 329 61.10 8.69 31.18
CA PRO A 329 59.86 9.35 31.56
C PRO A 329 58.58 8.56 31.23
N LEU A 330 57.54 8.75 32.06
CA LEU A 330 56.24 8.07 32.11
C LEU A 330 55.36 8.02 30.84
N ARG A 331 55.80 8.55 29.69
CA ARG A 331 54.98 8.66 28.46
C ARG A 331 55.14 7.48 27.51
N TYR A 332 54.90 6.26 27.98
CA TYR A 332 55.13 5.05 27.17
C TYR A 332 54.16 4.89 25.97
N PHE A 333 52.99 5.51 26.02
CA PHE A 333 51.91 5.27 25.04
C PHE A 333 51.16 6.52 24.56
N ASP A 334 51.55 7.72 24.99
CA ASP A 334 50.82 8.97 24.67
C ASP A 334 50.75 9.21 23.15
N ASP A 335 51.82 8.89 22.43
CA ASP A 335 51.90 9.01 20.97
C ASP A 335 50.86 8.15 20.24
N VAL A 336 50.44 7.02 20.82
CA VAL A 336 49.41 6.15 20.23
C VAL A 336 48.06 6.86 20.23
N THR A 337 47.74 7.57 21.31
CA THR A 337 46.48 8.33 21.42
C THR A 337 46.44 9.49 20.43
N VAL A 338 47.58 10.17 20.24
CA VAL A 338 47.73 11.23 19.23
C VAL A 338 47.52 10.67 17.82
N ALA A 339 48.23 9.60 17.47
CA ALA A 339 48.13 8.97 16.15
C ALA A 339 46.70 8.47 15.83
N VAL A 340 46.01 7.84 16.78
CA VAL A 340 44.61 7.41 16.61
C VAL A 340 43.68 8.61 16.42
N SER A 341 43.92 9.71 17.13
CA SER A 341 43.14 10.95 17.00
C SER A 341 43.30 11.60 15.63
N GLU A 342 44.49 11.57 15.04
CA GLU A 342 44.73 12.04 13.67
C GLU A 342 43.96 11.22 12.64
N VAL A 343 43.95 9.88 12.76
CA VAL A 343 43.18 8.99 11.88
C VAL A 343 41.69 9.30 11.96
N ARG A 344 41.16 9.50 13.18
CA ARG A 344 39.76 9.92 13.37
C ARG A 344 39.45 11.22 12.64
N ASN A 345 40.31 12.24 12.78
CA ASN A 345 40.09 13.55 12.16
C ASN A 345 40.06 13.44 10.63
N LYS A 346 41.02 12.71 10.04
CA LYS A 346 41.04 12.45 8.59
C LYS A 346 39.77 11.73 8.12
N LEU A 347 39.29 10.74 8.87
CA LEU A 347 38.06 10.02 8.53
C LEU A 347 36.83 10.95 8.58
N GLN A 348 36.77 11.86 9.56
CA GLN A 348 35.69 12.85 9.66
C GLN A 348 35.68 13.87 8.52
N GLU A 349 36.85 14.28 8.02
CA GLU A 349 36.95 15.17 6.86
C GLU A 349 36.42 14.50 5.60
N ILE A 350 36.86 13.27 5.31
CA ILE A 350 36.39 12.48 4.16
C ILE A 350 34.87 12.34 4.19
N LEU A 351 34.29 12.01 5.35
CA LEU A 351 32.84 11.83 5.49
C LEU A 351 32.05 13.14 5.29
N ARG A 352 32.61 14.31 5.63
CA ARG A 352 31.95 15.61 5.43
C ARG A 352 31.95 16.06 3.97
N ASP A 353 33.07 15.90 3.28
CA ASP A 353 33.25 16.40 1.90
C ASP A 353 32.48 15.57 0.88
N ASP A 354 32.48 14.24 1.04
CA ASP A 354 31.84 13.34 0.08
C ASP A 354 30.30 13.41 0.13
N TYR A 355 29.73 13.66 1.32
CA TYR A 355 28.28 13.79 1.51
C TYR A 355 27.71 15.05 0.80
N ARG A 356 28.46 16.16 0.80
CA ARG A 356 28.03 17.40 0.12
C ARG A 356 28.09 17.30 -1.40
N ARG A 357 29.07 16.58 -1.96
CA ARG A 357 29.25 16.42 -3.41
C ARG A 357 28.19 15.52 -4.03
N LYS A 358 27.91 14.37 -3.41
CA LYS A 358 26.98 13.35 -3.95
C LYS A 358 25.50 13.75 -3.82
N ARG A 359 25.14 14.57 -2.83
CA ARG A 359 23.76 15.07 -2.65
C ARG A 359 23.26 15.89 -3.84
N LYS A 360 24.13 16.60 -4.56
CA LYS A 360 23.73 17.39 -5.76
C LYS A 360 23.39 16.49 -6.96
N GLN A 361 24.00 15.31 -7.06
CA GLN A 361 23.87 14.44 -8.22
C GLN A 361 22.62 13.54 -8.17
N PHE A 362 22.21 13.14 -6.96
CA PHE A 362 21.06 12.25 -6.74
C PHE A 362 19.70 12.90 -7.09
N TYR A 363 19.48 14.16 -6.70
CA TYR A 363 18.23 14.87 -7.00
C TYR A 363 18.09 15.27 -8.49
N LEU A 364 19.19 15.50 -9.20
CA LEU A 364 19.17 15.94 -10.59
C LEU A 364 18.95 14.79 -11.59
N LEU A 365 19.37 13.57 -11.27
CA LEU A 365 19.27 12.42 -12.18
C LEU A 365 17.95 11.66 -12.07
N SER A 366 17.34 11.59 -10.88
CA SER A 366 16.10 10.82 -10.65
C SER A 366 14.86 11.52 -11.22
N TRP A 367 14.71 12.83 -11.02
CA TRP A 367 13.51 13.56 -11.48
C TRP A 367 13.49 13.80 -13.00
N ARG A 368 14.64 14.06 -13.61
CA ARG A 368 14.73 14.41 -15.05
C ARG A 368 14.54 13.22 -15.99
N LYS A 369 14.91 12.00 -15.59
CA LYS A 369 14.72 10.81 -16.43
C LYS A 369 13.27 10.31 -16.39
N GLN A 370 12.66 10.21 -15.22
CA GLN A 370 11.32 9.62 -15.08
C GLN A 370 10.19 10.52 -15.60
N CYS A 371 10.28 11.85 -15.46
CA CYS A 371 9.25 12.75 -16.01
C CYS A 371 9.31 12.86 -17.54
N HIS A 372 10.50 12.73 -18.14
CA HIS A 372 10.67 12.89 -19.58
C HIS A 372 10.07 11.72 -20.37
N ASP A 373 10.18 10.50 -19.85
CA ASP A 373 9.71 9.29 -20.55
C ASP A 373 8.18 9.12 -20.47
N VAL A 374 7.55 9.50 -19.35
CA VAL A 374 6.08 9.44 -19.17
C VAL A 374 5.36 10.51 -20.01
N LEU A 375 5.95 11.70 -20.18
CA LEU A 375 5.36 12.76 -21.00
C LEU A 375 5.52 12.51 -22.51
N HIS A 376 6.63 11.91 -22.94
CA HIS A 376 6.86 11.65 -24.37
C HIS A 376 6.00 10.51 -24.95
N GLN A 377 5.53 9.57 -24.13
CA GLN A 377 4.61 8.52 -24.60
C GLN A 377 3.17 9.00 -24.75
N ASN A 378 2.74 9.99 -23.97
CA ASN A 378 1.39 10.57 -24.11
C ASN A 378 1.29 11.58 -25.27
N SER A 379 2.38 12.27 -25.62
CA SER A 379 2.40 13.23 -26.74
C SER A 379 2.44 12.59 -28.14
N LYS A 380 2.79 11.31 -28.26
CA LYS A 380 2.86 10.62 -29.58
C LYS A 380 1.56 9.92 -29.99
N ASN A 381 0.54 9.89 -29.11
CA ASN A 381 -0.74 9.22 -29.33
C ASN A 381 -1.96 10.18 -29.31
N SER A 382 -1.73 11.50 -29.37
CA SER A 382 -2.80 12.51 -29.54
C SER A 382 -2.89 13.01 -30.98
#